data_AF-A0A2K8YX25-F1
#
_entry.id   AF-A0A2K8YX25-F1
#
_cell.length_a   1.000
_cell.length_b   1.000
_cell.length_c   1.000
_cell.angle_alpha   90.00
_cell.angle_beta   90.00
_cell.angle_gamma   90.00
#
_symmetry.space_group_name_H-M   'P 1'
#
loop_
_entity.id
_entity.type
_entity.pdbx_description
1 polymer ?
#
loop_
_entity_poly.entity_id
_entity_poly.type
_entity_poly.pdbx_seq_one_letter_code
_entity_poly.pdbx_strand_id
1 'polypeptide(L)'
;MKFLYAAFVAVLVSSCYSSPDQFGKLNLKKWRGDRGGCNGVRATLEPAFKAEIQNLKGKTANTIGDLLGRPDVNQIADRNQKFYIYFLEKGPQCNYPVGKSMSRSVAIRMSAIGLATEITFQNGIP
;
A
#
# COMPACT_ATOMS: atom_id res chain seq x y z
N MET A 1 23.27 30.18 -32.29
CA MET A 1 21.85 29.72 -32.34
C MET A 1 21.68 28.22 -32.09
N LYS A 2 22.64 27.33 -32.44
CA LYS A 2 22.57 25.88 -32.13
C LYS A 2 22.79 25.51 -30.65
N PHE A 3 23.58 26.30 -29.91
CA PHE A 3 23.85 26.04 -28.48
C PHE A 3 22.68 26.38 -27.53
N LEU A 4 21.72 27.21 -27.96
CA LEU A 4 20.54 27.56 -27.17
C LEU A 4 19.50 26.42 -27.14
N TYR A 5 19.46 25.58 -28.18
CA TYR A 5 18.56 24.43 -28.24
C TYR A 5 19.00 23.27 -27.33
N ALA A 6 20.30 23.14 -27.07
CA ALA A 6 20.83 22.09 -26.20
C ALA A 6 20.46 22.30 -24.72
N ALA A 7 20.32 23.56 -24.28
CA ALA A 7 19.93 23.89 -22.91
C ALA A 7 18.45 23.60 -22.62
N PHE A 8 17.58 23.69 -23.63
CA PHE A 8 16.13 23.48 -23.46
C PHE A 8 15.74 22.00 -23.30
N VAL A 9 16.56 21.08 -23.82
CA VAL A 9 16.33 19.62 -23.70
C VAL A 9 16.73 19.09 -22.32
N ALA A 10 17.69 19.73 -21.65
CA ALA A 10 18.18 19.28 -20.33
C ALA A 10 17.20 19.52 -19.17
N VAL A 11 16.19 20.39 -19.35
CA VAL A 11 15.22 20.73 -18.28
C VAL A 11 14.10 19.69 -18.14
N LEU A 12 13.87 18.86 -19.18
CA LEU A 12 12.72 17.94 -19.23
C LEU A 12 12.88 16.63 -18.44
N VAL A 13 14.00 16.41 -17.75
CA VAL A 13 14.31 15.13 -17.06
C VAL A 13 14.33 15.21 -15.53
N SER A 14 13.79 16.27 -14.92
CA SER A 14 13.89 16.49 -13.47
C SER A 14 12.67 16.07 -12.62
N SER A 15 11.66 15.39 -13.16
CA SER A 15 10.49 14.97 -12.37
C SER A 15 10.65 13.61 -11.67
N CYS A 16 11.64 13.50 -10.76
CA CYS A 16 11.66 12.43 -9.76
C CYS A 16 10.73 12.80 -8.59
N TYR A 17 9.45 12.45 -8.69
CA TYR A 17 8.51 12.58 -7.56
C TYR A 17 8.69 11.40 -6.60
N SER A 18 9.19 11.65 -5.39
CA SER A 18 9.30 10.62 -4.35
C SER A 18 7.98 10.48 -3.58
N SER A 19 7.58 9.25 -3.30
CA SER A 19 6.43 8.99 -2.43
C SER A 19 6.68 9.58 -1.03
N PRO A 20 5.67 10.18 -0.38
CA PRO A 20 5.86 10.78 0.93
C PRO A 20 6.21 9.73 1.99
N ASP A 21 7.00 10.14 2.98
CA ASP A 21 7.38 9.27 4.10
C ASP A 21 6.32 9.23 5.23
N GLN A 22 5.35 10.15 5.19
CA GLN A 22 4.26 10.27 6.16
C GLN A 22 2.92 10.42 5.45
N PHE A 23 1.88 9.90 6.08
CA PHE A 23 0.49 10.17 5.72
C PHE A 23 -0.29 10.47 7.00
N GLY A 24 -0.53 11.76 7.27
CA GLY A 24 -0.92 12.21 8.60
C GLY A 24 0.10 11.75 9.66
N LYS A 25 -0.33 10.92 10.61
CA LYS A 25 0.57 10.32 11.63
C LYS A 25 1.15 8.95 11.24
N LEU A 26 0.73 8.38 10.12
CA LEU A 26 1.20 7.08 9.66
C LEU A 26 2.59 7.21 9.01
N ASN A 27 3.58 6.57 9.62
CA ASN A 27 4.93 6.48 9.05
C ASN A 27 4.97 5.48 7.89
N LEU A 28 4.82 5.98 6.67
CA LEU A 28 4.77 5.17 5.46
C LEU A 28 6.10 4.48 5.17
N LYS A 29 7.23 5.10 5.52
CA LYS A 29 8.55 4.48 5.34
C LYS A 29 8.67 3.20 6.18
N LYS A 30 8.28 3.25 7.45
CA LYS A 30 8.24 2.07 8.34
C LYS A 30 7.22 1.04 7.87
N TRP A 31 6.03 1.47 7.45
CA TRP A 31 4.99 0.59 6.92
C TRP A 31 5.46 -0.21 5.69
N ARG A 32 6.04 0.50 4.70
CA ARG A 32 6.58 -0.10 3.47
C ARG A 32 7.77 -1.01 3.76
N GLY A 33 8.55 -0.71 4.80
CA GLY A 33 9.70 -1.50 5.24
C GLY A 33 9.36 -2.84 5.89
N ASP A 34 8.11 -3.06 6.30
CA ASP A 34 7.66 -4.29 6.96
C ASP A 34 6.73 -5.12 6.07
N ARG A 35 7.25 -5.53 4.91
CA ARG A 35 6.53 -6.38 3.97
C ARG A 35 6.10 -7.69 4.63
N GLY A 36 4.84 -8.07 4.47
CA GLY A 36 4.24 -9.25 5.11
C GLY A 36 4.00 -9.12 6.62
N GLY A 37 4.29 -7.96 7.24
CA GLY A 37 4.17 -7.76 8.70
C GLY A 37 5.17 -8.58 9.52
N CYS A 38 6.23 -9.10 8.89
CA CYS A 38 7.11 -10.12 9.46
C CYS A 38 8.02 -9.61 10.59
N ASN A 39 8.24 -8.30 10.66
CA ASN A 39 9.02 -7.65 11.70
C ASN A 39 8.14 -7.06 12.81
N GLY A 40 6.81 -7.20 12.71
CA GLY A 40 5.85 -6.69 13.71
C GLY A 40 5.73 -5.17 13.76
N VAL A 41 6.32 -4.45 12.81
CA VAL A 41 6.31 -2.98 12.76
C VAL A 41 4.91 -2.48 12.41
N ARG A 42 4.21 -3.11 11.46
CA ARG A 42 2.86 -2.69 11.05
C ARG A 42 1.84 -2.77 12.19
N ALA A 43 1.92 -3.76 13.07
CA ALA A 43 1.10 -3.84 14.28
C ALA A 43 1.24 -2.58 15.15
N THR A 44 2.46 -2.06 15.31
CA THR A 44 2.70 -0.82 16.08
C THR A 44 2.13 0.44 15.40
N LEU A 45 1.92 0.40 14.09
CA LEU A 45 1.39 1.50 13.28
C LEU A 45 -0.13 1.43 13.10
N GLU A 46 -0.80 0.37 13.56
CA GLU A 46 -2.24 0.16 13.38
C GLU A 46 -3.10 1.35 13.88
N PRO A 47 -2.86 1.96 15.05
CA PRO A 47 -3.64 3.12 15.48
C PRO A 47 -3.49 4.33 14.53
N ALA A 48 -2.27 4.58 14.05
CA ALA A 48 -2.01 5.66 13.10
C ALA A 48 -2.65 5.36 11.74
N PHE A 49 -2.61 4.10 11.28
CA PHE A 49 -3.30 3.68 10.06
C PHE A 49 -4.82 3.87 10.19
N LYS A 50 -5.41 3.48 11.33
CA LYS A 50 -6.85 3.63 11.60
C LYS A 50 -7.32 5.08 11.52
N ALA A 51 -6.52 6.01 12.03
CA ALA A 51 -6.80 7.44 11.96
C ALA A 51 -6.91 7.95 10.51
N GLU A 52 -6.24 7.30 9.57
CA GLU A 52 -6.15 7.72 8.16
C GLU A 52 -7.10 6.99 7.22
N ILE A 53 -7.94 6.05 7.71
CA ILE A 53 -8.85 5.24 6.89
C ILE A 53 -9.74 6.11 6.00
N GLN A 54 -10.32 7.19 6.54
CA GLN A 54 -11.20 8.06 5.77
C GLN A 54 -10.42 8.80 4.66
N ASN A 55 -9.17 9.16 4.92
CA ASN A 55 -8.30 9.82 3.94
C ASN A 55 -7.79 8.84 2.87
N LEU A 56 -7.74 7.53 3.16
CA LEU A 56 -7.39 6.46 2.23
C LEU A 56 -8.56 6.08 1.31
N LYS A 57 -9.81 6.16 1.79
CA LYS A 57 -10.99 5.93 0.96
C LYS A 57 -11.04 6.92 -0.21
N GLY A 58 -11.49 6.43 -1.36
CA GLY A 58 -11.53 7.19 -2.61
C GLY A 58 -10.18 7.35 -3.31
N LYS A 59 -9.05 6.95 -2.70
CA LYS A 59 -7.75 6.96 -3.38
C LYS A 59 -7.68 5.88 -4.46
N THR A 60 -6.95 6.19 -5.53
CA THR A 60 -6.70 5.24 -6.63
C THR A 60 -5.79 4.10 -6.19
N ALA A 61 -5.85 2.97 -6.88
CA ALA A 61 -4.94 1.84 -6.69
C ALA A 61 -3.46 2.25 -6.76
N ASN A 62 -3.11 3.18 -7.65
CA ASN A 62 -1.74 3.70 -7.77
C ASN A 62 -1.37 4.49 -6.52
N THR A 63 -2.22 5.42 -6.08
CA THR A 63 -1.96 6.19 -4.86
C THR A 63 -1.88 5.30 -3.62
N ILE A 64 -2.71 4.26 -3.52
CA ILE A 64 -2.60 3.25 -2.44
C ILE A 64 -1.23 2.55 -2.51
N GLY A 65 -0.79 2.14 -3.70
CA GLY A 65 0.53 1.54 -3.92
C GLY A 65 1.69 2.49 -3.59
N ASP A 66 1.58 3.77 -3.92
CA ASP A 66 2.59 4.78 -3.63
C ASP A 66 2.73 5.02 -2.12
N LEU A 67 1.60 5.09 -1.41
CA LEU A 67 1.59 5.34 0.03
C LEU A 67 2.00 4.08 0.81
N LEU A 68 1.30 2.96 0.60
CA LEU A 68 1.42 1.76 1.43
C LEU A 68 2.41 0.73 0.87
N GLY A 69 2.92 0.94 -0.33
CA GLY A 69 3.73 -0.04 -1.05
C GLY A 69 2.88 -1.14 -1.70
N ARG A 70 3.57 -2.06 -2.37
CA ARG A 70 2.95 -3.25 -2.97
C ARG A 70 2.20 -4.05 -1.89
N PRO A 71 0.93 -4.44 -2.10
CA PRO A 71 0.22 -5.28 -1.16
C PRO A 71 0.91 -6.64 -1.02
N ASP A 72 0.78 -7.26 0.15
CA ASP A 72 1.33 -8.58 0.39
C ASP A 72 0.56 -9.62 -0.42
N VAL A 73 -0.75 -9.45 -0.53
CA VAL A 73 -1.62 -10.24 -1.41
C VAL A 73 -2.52 -9.29 -2.22
N ASN A 74 -2.57 -9.54 -3.53
CA ASN A 74 -3.52 -8.95 -4.45
C ASN A 74 -4.46 -10.05 -4.92
N GLN A 75 -5.70 -10.01 -4.46
CA GLN A 75 -6.68 -11.08 -4.69
C GLN A 75 -7.88 -10.53 -5.45
N ILE A 76 -8.42 -11.37 -6.33
CA ILE A 76 -9.76 -11.19 -6.90
C ILE A 76 -10.62 -12.27 -6.24
N ALA A 77 -11.53 -11.83 -5.36
CA ALA A 77 -12.50 -12.69 -4.69
C ALA A 77 -13.78 -12.79 -5.53
N ASP A 78 -14.79 -13.47 -4.96
CA ASP A 78 -16.08 -13.66 -5.61
C ASP A 78 -16.69 -12.35 -6.12
N ARG A 79 -17.44 -12.44 -7.22
CA ARG A 79 -18.04 -11.28 -7.90
C ARG A 79 -17.02 -10.25 -8.38
N ASN A 80 -15.80 -10.69 -8.72
CA ASN A 80 -14.72 -9.83 -9.24
C ASN A 80 -14.31 -8.71 -8.27
N GLN A 81 -14.43 -8.95 -6.96
CA GLN A 81 -14.02 -7.98 -5.96
C GLN A 81 -12.50 -8.03 -5.80
N LYS A 82 -11.83 -6.89 -6.00
CA LYS A 82 -10.38 -6.80 -5.89
C LYS A 82 -9.97 -6.33 -4.50
N PHE A 83 -9.05 -7.05 -3.86
CA PHE A 83 -8.54 -6.74 -2.53
C PHE A 83 -7.02 -6.56 -2.51
N TYR A 84 -6.57 -5.49 -1.88
CA TYR A 84 -5.19 -5.27 -1.50
C TYR A 84 -5.03 -5.56 -0.02
N ILE A 85 -4.24 -6.57 0.31
CA ILE A 85 -4.14 -7.10 1.67
C ILE A 85 -2.73 -6.86 2.20
N TYR A 86 -2.66 -6.35 3.41
CA TYR A 86 -1.43 -6.12 4.16
C TYR A 86 -1.52 -6.84 5.50
N PHE A 87 -0.61 -7.77 5.75
CA PHE A 87 -0.50 -8.42 7.06
C PHE A 87 0.09 -7.45 8.07
N LEU A 88 -0.44 -7.48 9.30
CA LEU A 88 -0.06 -6.60 10.40
C LEU A 88 0.93 -7.27 11.36
N GLU A 89 0.93 -8.60 11.41
CA GLU A 89 1.73 -9.39 12.34
C GLU A 89 2.40 -10.57 11.64
N LYS A 90 3.45 -11.09 12.28
CA LYS A 90 4.20 -12.25 11.81
C LYS A 90 3.34 -13.51 11.84
N GLY A 91 3.40 -14.29 10.76
CA GLY A 91 2.84 -15.64 10.74
C GLY A 91 3.27 -16.43 9.51
N PRO A 92 2.50 -17.46 9.11
CA PRO A 92 2.90 -18.40 8.06
C PRO A 92 3.29 -17.74 6.73
N GLN A 93 2.69 -16.59 6.40
CA GLN A 93 2.98 -15.84 5.18
C GLN A 93 4.45 -15.40 5.03
N CYS A 94 5.19 -15.31 6.14
CA CYS A 94 6.58 -14.87 6.14
C CYS A 94 7.56 -15.96 5.66
N ASN A 95 7.21 -17.23 5.89
CA ASN A 95 8.04 -18.38 5.56
C ASN A 95 7.48 -19.17 4.37
N TYR A 96 6.15 -19.20 4.22
CA TYR A 96 5.42 -19.95 3.20
C TYR A 96 4.46 -19.01 2.46
N PRO A 97 4.91 -18.34 1.39
CA PRO A 97 4.11 -17.32 0.68
C PRO A 97 2.84 -17.88 0.02
N VAL A 98 2.77 -19.19 -0.18
CA VAL A 98 1.68 -19.89 -0.90
C VAL A 98 0.63 -20.45 0.07
N GLY A 99 0.93 -20.51 1.37
CA GLY A 99 0.01 -21.04 2.38
C GLY A 99 -1.06 -20.03 2.80
N LYS A 100 -2.26 -20.52 3.14
CA LYS A 100 -3.28 -19.68 3.80
C LYS A 100 -2.74 -19.23 5.16
N SER A 101 -2.63 -17.92 5.35
CA SER A 101 -2.30 -17.33 6.64
C SER A 101 -3.57 -16.82 7.30
N MET A 102 -3.72 -17.06 8.60
CA MET A 102 -4.78 -16.49 9.44
C MET A 102 -4.28 -15.31 10.28
N SER A 103 -3.04 -14.85 10.05
CA SER A 103 -2.47 -13.70 10.74
C SER A 103 -3.33 -12.46 10.54
N ARG A 104 -3.37 -11.59 11.54
CA ARG A 104 -4.07 -10.32 11.48
C ARG A 104 -3.64 -9.51 10.26
N SER A 105 -4.62 -9.00 9.54
CA SER A 105 -4.42 -8.26 8.29
C SER A 105 -5.38 -7.08 8.18
N VAL A 106 -5.07 -6.18 7.26
CA VAL A 106 -5.99 -5.18 6.75
C VAL A 106 -6.23 -5.45 5.26
N ALA A 107 -7.50 -5.55 4.88
CA ALA A 107 -7.94 -5.71 3.50
C ALA A 107 -8.56 -4.42 3.00
N ILE A 108 -8.06 -3.92 1.87
CA ILE A 108 -8.57 -2.74 1.18
C ILE A 108 -9.32 -3.21 -0.06
N ARG A 109 -10.64 -3.02 -0.08
CA ARG A 109 -11.47 -3.34 -1.24
C ARG A 109 -11.38 -2.24 -2.28
N MET A 110 -10.99 -2.60 -3.49
CA MET A 110 -10.93 -1.72 -4.64
C MET A 110 -12.21 -1.84 -5.47
N SER A 111 -12.78 -0.72 -5.88
CA SER A 111 -13.90 -0.67 -6.83
C SER A 111 -13.47 -1.13 -8.22
N ALA A 112 -14.44 -1.39 -9.09
CA ALA A 112 -14.19 -1.77 -10.49
C ALA A 112 -13.39 -0.69 -11.27
N ILE A 113 -13.49 0.58 -10.85
CA ILE A 113 -12.71 1.69 -11.43
C ILE A 113 -11.41 1.98 -10.66
N GLY A 114 -11.01 1.10 -9.74
CA GLY A 114 -9.71 1.18 -9.07
C GLY A 114 -9.64 2.16 -7.90
N LEU A 115 -10.74 2.44 -7.20
CA LEU A 115 -10.76 3.30 -6.00
C LEU A 115 -10.91 2.47 -4.72
N ALA A 116 -10.21 2.85 -3.65
CA ALA A 116 -10.40 2.24 -2.34
C ALA A 116 -11.79 2.57 -1.79
N THR A 117 -12.58 1.55 -1.45
CA THR A 117 -13.99 1.71 -1.03
C THR A 117 -14.20 1.33 0.42
N GLU A 118 -13.66 0.18 0.80
CA GLU A 118 -13.80 -0.39 2.15
C GLU A 118 -12.43 -0.81 2.66
N ILE A 119 -12.23 -0.68 3.97
CA ILE A 119 -11.01 -1.07 4.65
C ILE A 119 -11.43 -1.85 5.89
N THR A 120 -11.08 -3.13 5.95
CA THR A 120 -11.47 -4.05 7.02
C THR A 120 -10.25 -4.61 7.74
N PHE A 121 -10.34 -4.72 9.06
CA PHE A 121 -9.37 -5.46 9.86
C PHE A 121 -9.93 -6.86 10.11
N GLN A 122 -9.12 -7.88 9.84
CA GLN A 122 -9.57 -9.26 9.85
C GLN A 122 -8.40 -10.21 10.11
N ASN A 123 -8.70 -11.50 10.17
CA ASN A 123 -7.69 -12.54 10.26
C ASN A 123 -7.57 -13.21 8.89
N GLY A 124 -6.37 -13.17 8.33
CA GLY A 124 -6.07 -13.76 7.03
C GLY A 124 -6.59 -12.96 5.84
N ILE A 125 -7.12 -13.68 4.86
CA ILE A 125 -7.49 -13.18 3.53
C ILE A 125 -9.02 -13.33 3.40
N PRO A 126 -9.76 -12.33 2.85
CA PRO A 126 -11.21 -12.38 2.73
C PRO A 126 -11.69 -13.38 1.67
#